data_AF-A0A4P2VR77-F1
#
_entry.id   AF-A0A4P2VR77-F1
#
_cell.length_a   1.000
_cell.length_b   1.000
_cell.length_c   1.000
_cell.angle_alpha   90.00
_cell.angle_beta   90.00
_cell.angle_gamma   90.00
#
_symmetry.space_group_name_H-M   'P 1'
#
loop_
_entity.id
_entity.type
_entity.pdbx_description
1 polymer ?
#
loop_
_entity_poly.entity_id
_entity_poly.type
_entity_poly.pdbx_seq_one_letter_code
_entity_poly.pdbx_strand_id
1 'polypeptide(L)'
;MKNSNNWREIRKNYFTQKELHEIDHEVAKEAAILKKLQDSISKEVAAFMAKKNIGFNEFMLLMHSNPRQMSKIVKGDCNLTMLSIAELATVMGKNVKIVFE
;
A
#
# COMPACT_ATOMS: atom_id res chain seq x y z
N MET A 1 -34.60 -11.10 6.95
CA MET A 1 -33.95 -10.53 5.75
C MET A 1 -32.64 -11.27 5.51
N LYS A 2 -32.63 -12.21 4.55
CA LYS A 2 -31.40 -12.86 4.07
C LYS A 2 -31.40 -12.72 2.56
N ASN A 3 -30.46 -11.95 2.03
CA ASN A 3 -29.75 -12.27 0.80
C ASN A 3 -28.53 -11.36 0.74
N SER A 4 -27.51 -11.79 1.48
CA SER A 4 -26.12 -11.47 1.19
C SER A 4 -25.85 -11.99 -0.22
N ASN A 5 -26.04 -11.11 -1.20
CA ASN A 5 -25.72 -11.32 -2.59
C ASN A 5 -24.22 -11.67 -2.71
N ASN A 6 -23.91 -12.97 -2.76
CA ASN A 6 -22.56 -13.47 -2.88
C ASN A 6 -22.01 -13.06 -4.25
N TRP A 7 -21.08 -12.09 -4.27
CA TRP A 7 -20.45 -11.60 -5.51
C TRP A 7 -19.94 -12.73 -6.41
N ARG A 8 -19.41 -13.82 -5.81
CA ARG A 8 -18.92 -14.98 -6.58
C ARG A 8 -20.01 -15.69 -7.37
N GLU A 9 -21.25 -15.65 -6.90
CA GLU A 9 -22.39 -16.24 -7.60
C GLU A 9 -22.96 -15.27 -8.63
N ILE A 10 -23.07 -13.99 -8.26
CA ILE A 10 -23.59 -12.95 -9.15
C ILE A 10 -22.72 -12.79 -10.40
N ARG A 11 -21.39 -12.80 -10.25
CA ARG A 11 -20.48 -12.57 -11.40
C ARG A 11 -20.61 -13.65 -12.48
N LYS A 12 -21.08 -14.85 -12.15
CA LYS A 12 -21.31 -15.94 -13.13
C LYS A 12 -22.47 -15.64 -14.09
N ASN A 13 -23.37 -14.73 -13.73
CA ASN A 13 -24.50 -14.33 -14.57
C ASN A 13 -24.14 -13.23 -15.58
N TYR A 14 -23.02 -12.54 -15.39
CA TYR A 14 -22.62 -11.38 -16.20
C TYR A 14 -21.36 -11.62 -17.02
N PHE A 15 -20.53 -12.60 -16.64
CA PHE A 15 -19.24 -12.84 -17.25
C PHE A 15 -19.03 -14.32 -17.54
N THR A 16 -18.41 -14.61 -18.68
CA THR A 16 -17.88 -15.94 -19.00
C THR A 16 -16.70 -16.27 -18.09
N GLN A 17 -16.37 -17.57 -17.97
CA GLN A 17 -15.19 -17.98 -17.21
C GLN A 17 -13.88 -17.40 -17.76
N LYS A 18 -13.81 -17.18 -19.08
CA LYS A 18 -12.66 -16.56 -19.73
C LYS A 18 -12.51 -15.10 -19.32
N GLU A 19 -13.58 -14.30 -19.40
CA GLU A 19 -13.56 -12.89 -18.97
C GLU A 19 -13.25 -12.76 -17.47
N LEU A 20 -13.81 -13.64 -16.64
CA LEU A 20 -13.50 -13.68 -15.22
C LEU A 20 -12.02 -13.97 -14.96
N HIS A 21 -11.42 -14.90 -15.72
CA HIS A 21 -10.01 -15.20 -15.60
C HIS A 21 -9.15 -14.01 -16.06
N GLU A 22 -9.50 -13.35 -17.15
CA GLU A 22 -8.80 -12.15 -17.64
C GLU A 22 -8.87 -11.01 -16.61
N ILE A 23 -10.05 -10.77 -16.01
CA ILE A 23 -10.21 -9.80 -14.91
C ILE A 23 -9.32 -10.16 -13.72
N ASP A 24 -9.39 -11.40 -13.24
CA ASP A 24 -8.60 -11.84 -12.09
C ASP A 24 -7.08 -11.73 -12.38
N HIS A 25 -6.66 -11.97 -13.63
CA HIS A 25 -5.28 -11.84 -14.07
C HIS A 25 -4.79 -10.38 -14.10
N GLU A 26 -5.57 -9.44 -14.65
CA GLU A 26 -5.20 -8.02 -14.64
C GLU A 26 -5.18 -7.45 -13.23
N VAL A 27 -6.17 -7.80 -12.39
CA VAL A 27 -6.19 -7.41 -10.97
C VAL A 27 -4.95 -7.94 -10.23
N ALA A 28 -4.52 -9.17 -10.52
CA ALA A 28 -3.32 -9.73 -9.89
C ALA A 28 -2.04 -8.97 -10.28
N LYS A 29 -1.92 -8.52 -11.54
CA LYS A 29 -0.79 -7.68 -11.97
C LYS A 29 -0.79 -6.33 -11.26
N GLU A 30 -1.93 -5.65 -11.23
CA GLU A 30 -2.07 -4.36 -10.55
C GLU A 30 -1.75 -4.49 -9.04
N ALA A 31 -2.28 -5.53 -8.39
CA ALA A 31 -2.01 -5.82 -6.99
C ALA A 31 -0.51 -6.07 -6.74
N ALA A 32 0.17 -6.78 -7.64
CA ALA A 32 1.60 -7.02 -7.54
C ALA A 32 2.42 -5.71 -7.66
N ILE A 33 2.05 -4.82 -8.58
CA ILE A 33 2.68 -3.51 -8.74
C ILE A 33 2.44 -2.64 -7.50
N LEU A 34 1.19 -2.59 -7.02
CA LEU A 34 0.84 -1.85 -5.80
C LEU A 34 1.65 -2.34 -4.61
N LYS A 35 1.77 -3.67 -4.42
CA LYS A 35 2.56 -4.22 -3.32
C LYS A 35 4.04 -3.85 -3.43
N LYS A 36 4.62 -3.87 -4.63
CA LYS A 36 6.00 -3.39 -4.86
C LYS A 36 6.19 -1.92 -4.48
N LEU A 37 5.21 -1.06 -4.76
CA LEU A 37 5.25 0.34 -4.34
C LEU A 37 5.20 0.47 -2.81
N GLN A 38 4.29 -0.25 -2.17
CA GLN A 38 4.15 -0.24 -0.71
C GLN A 38 5.41 -0.77 -0.01
N ASP A 39 5.99 -1.86 -0.50
CA ASP A 39 7.21 -2.46 0.03
C ASP A 39 8.41 -1.53 -0.15
N SER A 40 8.49 -0.79 -1.26
CA SER A 40 9.53 0.21 -1.48
C SER A 40 9.47 1.31 -0.43
N ILE A 41 8.28 1.85 -0.14
CA ILE A 41 8.11 2.86 0.91
C ILE A 41 8.43 2.28 2.30
N SER A 42 7.95 1.08 2.61
CA SER A 42 8.23 0.39 3.89
C SER A 42 9.73 0.23 4.12
N LYS A 43 10.47 -0.24 3.11
CA LYS A 43 11.93 -0.38 3.18
C LYS A 43 12.62 0.94 3.43
N GLU A 44 12.18 2.00 2.79
CA GLU A 44 12.76 3.33 2.96
C GLU A 44 12.53 3.90 4.36
N VAL A 45 11.32 3.71 4.90
CA VAL A 45 11.00 4.05 6.28
C VAL A 45 11.87 3.25 7.26
N ALA A 46 11.98 1.93 7.07
CA ALA A 46 12.81 1.09 7.92
C ALA A 46 14.30 1.51 7.89
N ALA A 47 14.82 1.83 6.69
CA ALA A 47 16.19 2.32 6.51
C ALA A 47 16.39 3.67 7.21
N PHE A 48 15.43 4.59 7.12
CA PHE A 48 15.47 5.87 7.82
C PHE A 48 15.48 5.68 9.34
N MET A 49 14.59 4.84 9.87
CA MET A 49 14.51 4.55 11.31
C MET A 49 15.81 3.97 11.84
N ALA A 50 16.40 3.00 11.12
CA ALA A 50 17.70 2.42 11.45
C ALA A 50 18.83 3.47 11.40
N LYS A 51 18.89 4.29 10.34
CA LYS A 51 19.91 5.34 10.18
C LYS A 51 19.84 6.40 11.27
N LYS A 52 18.64 6.73 11.75
CA LYS A 52 18.42 7.71 12.82
C LYS A 52 18.44 7.10 14.22
N ASN A 53 18.55 5.77 14.32
CA ASN A 53 18.45 5.01 15.57
C ASN A 53 17.18 5.34 16.37
N ILE A 54 16.04 5.39 15.67
CA ILE A 54 14.72 5.66 16.26
C ILE A 54 13.80 4.45 16.19
N GLY A 55 12.96 4.30 17.21
CA GLY A 55 11.92 3.28 17.25
C GLY A 55 10.62 3.73 16.59
N PHE A 56 9.62 2.85 16.66
CA PHE A 56 8.30 3.06 16.07
C PHE A 56 7.58 4.28 16.68
N ASN A 57 7.69 4.47 17.99
CA ASN A 57 6.98 5.53 18.70
C ASN A 57 7.57 6.91 18.34
N GLU A 58 8.89 7.01 18.26
CA GLU A 58 9.59 8.22 17.86
C GLU A 58 9.27 8.57 16.40
N PHE A 59 9.27 7.58 15.51
CA PHE A 59 8.90 7.79 14.11
C PHE A 59 7.45 8.26 13.98
N MET A 60 6.53 7.70 14.75
CA MET A 60 5.13 8.12 14.78
C MET A 60 4.98 9.58 15.23
N LEU A 61 5.75 10.01 16.23
CA LEU A 61 5.77 11.40 16.69
C LEU A 61 6.29 12.35 15.61
N LEU A 62 7.35 11.96 14.88
CA LEU A 62 7.87 12.75 13.75
C LEU A 62 6.85 12.91 12.62
N MET A 63 6.04 11.89 12.37
CA MET A 63 5.03 11.89 11.32
C MET A 63 3.69 12.51 11.74
N HIS A 64 3.54 12.93 13.00
CA HIS A 64 2.28 13.44 13.57
C HIS A 64 1.08 12.54 13.26
N SER A 65 1.27 11.21 13.29
CA SER A 65 0.28 10.23 12.85
C SER A 65 -0.08 9.24 13.96
N ASN A 66 -1.12 8.44 13.74
CA ASN A 66 -1.59 7.45 14.70
C ASN A 66 -0.88 6.09 14.52
N PRO A 67 -0.85 5.24 15.57
CA PRO A 67 -0.15 3.94 15.51
C PRO A 67 -0.66 3.02 14.41
N ARG A 68 -1.97 3.07 14.10
CA ARG A 68 -2.58 2.18 13.11
C ARG A 68 -2.08 2.49 11.70
N GLN A 69 -2.04 3.78 11.35
CA GLN A 69 -1.54 4.22 10.05
C GLN A 69 -0.03 3.95 9.93
N MET A 70 0.74 4.30 10.95
CA MET A 70 2.19 4.07 10.95
C MET A 70 2.54 2.58 10.89
N SER A 71 1.80 1.71 11.59
CA SER A 71 2.03 0.27 11.53
C SER A 71 1.84 -0.28 10.11
N LYS A 72 0.83 0.20 9.38
CA LYS A 72 0.61 -0.21 7.98
C LYS A 72 1.73 0.28 7.07
N ILE A 73 2.26 1.47 7.30
CA ILE A 73 3.38 2.00 6.52
C ILE A 73 4.64 1.17 6.73
N VAL A 74 5.00 0.92 7.99
CA VAL A 74 6.17 0.11 8.34
C VAL A 74 6.05 -1.31 7.79
N LYS A 75 4.84 -1.89 7.76
CA LYS A 75 4.59 -3.24 7.21
C LYS A 75 4.44 -3.30 5.68
N GLY A 76 4.33 -2.17 5.00
CA GLY A 76 4.05 -2.14 3.56
C GLY A 76 2.62 -2.56 3.20
N ASP A 77 1.66 -2.39 4.11
CA ASP A 77 0.25 -2.73 3.91
C ASP A 77 -0.64 -1.47 3.89
N CYS A 78 -0.05 -0.34 3.50
CA CYS A 78 -0.71 0.96 3.50
C CYS A 78 -1.12 1.40 2.09
N ASN A 79 -2.32 1.94 1.97
CA ASN A 79 -2.69 2.72 0.79
C ASN A 79 -2.30 4.17 1.09
N LEU A 80 -1.21 4.62 0.47
CA LEU A 80 -0.71 5.98 0.63
C LEU A 80 -1.25 6.89 -0.47
N THR A 81 -1.59 8.11 -0.07
CA THR A 81 -1.84 9.19 -1.03
C THR A 81 -0.50 9.81 -1.43
N MET A 82 -0.49 10.53 -2.56
CA MET A 82 0.69 11.31 -2.96
C MET A 82 1.13 12.31 -1.89
N LEU A 83 0.17 12.88 -1.14
CA LEU A 83 0.46 13.77 -0.01
C LEU A 83 1.25 13.04 1.08
N SER A 84 0.79 11.85 1.49
CA SER A 84 1.49 11.07 2.52
C SER A 84 2.90 10.65 2.09
N ILE A 85 3.10 10.38 0.79
CA ILE A 85 4.44 10.09 0.24
C ILE A 85 5.33 11.34 0.31
N ALA A 86 4.80 12.52 -0.02
CA ALA A 86 5.54 13.77 0.07
C ALA A 86 5.91 14.13 1.51
N GLU A 87 5.00 13.93 2.47
CA GLU A 87 5.27 14.11 3.90
C GLU A 87 6.38 13.19 4.39
N LEU A 88 6.30 11.89 4.04
CA LEU A 88 7.34 10.91 4.35
C LEU A 88 8.69 11.32 3.76
N ALA A 89 8.73 11.70 2.48
CA ALA A 89 9.95 12.13 1.82
C ALA A 89 10.56 13.37 2.49
N THR A 90 9.72 14.34 2.90
CA THR A 90 10.15 15.55 3.61
C THR A 90 10.79 15.20 4.95
N VAL A 91 10.14 14.37 5.77
CA VAL A 91 10.66 13.93 7.07
C VAL A 91 11.97 13.15 6.92
N MET A 92 12.08 12.33 5.87
CA MET A 92 13.30 11.56 5.59
C MET A 92 14.41 12.40 4.93
N GLY A 93 14.14 13.64 4.53
CA GLY A 93 15.08 14.49 3.78
C GLY A 93 15.41 13.93 2.40
N LYS A 94 14.43 13.32 1.72
CA LYS A 94 14.59 12.67 0.41
C LYS A 94 13.83 13.42 -0.68
N ASN A 95 14.39 13.39 -1.89
CA ASN A 95 13.68 13.76 -3.11
C ASN A 95 12.94 12.53 -3.67
N VAL A 96 11.79 12.77 -4.31
CA VAL A 96 10.99 11.71 -4.93
C VAL A 96 11.26 11.70 -6.43
N LYS A 97 11.55 10.51 -6.98
CA LYS A 97 11.64 10.25 -8.42
C LYS A 97 10.87 8.97 -8.71
N ILE A 98 10.02 8.99 -9.74
CA ILE A 98 9.30 7.81 -10.23
C ILE A 98 9.91 7.42 -11.58
N VAL A 99 10.27 6.15 -11.72
CA VAL A 99 10.78 5.54 -12.96
C VAL A 99 9.96 4.29 -13.20
N PHE A 100 9.44 4.14 -14.42
CA PHE A 100 8.74 2.93 -14.85
C PHE A 100 9.74 2.05 -15.62
N GLU A 101 9.78 0.76 -15.29
CA GLU A 101 10.62 -0.28 -15.91
C GLU A 101 9.75 -1.39 -16.49
#